data_AF-A0A7W0T859-F1
#
_entry.id   AF-A0A7W0T859-F1
#
_cell.length_a   1.000
_cell.length_b   1.000
_cell.length_c   1.000
_cell.angle_alpha   90.00
_cell.angle_beta   90.00
_cell.angle_gamma   90.00
#
_symmetry.space_group_name_H-M   'P 1'
#
loop_
_entity.id
_entity.type
_entity.pdbx_description
1 polymer ?
#
loop_
_entity_poly.entity_id
_entity_poly.type
_entity_poly.pdbx_seq_one_letter_code
_entity_poly.pdbx_strand_id
1 'polypeptide(L)'
;MSDPTAATSAPLPPRPRYKRKFSNYLLDKKLQLRYVLVVTILSGLIAGALGFMIYQQRRAASESIEKDLQTLTQADGTQDKFQEQIASDLQSEDRALVYKMVGVGIGLVVILSLYLVIMTHKVAGPLFKVSMYFDRMANGQLGIVTPLRSGDMLQDFYTSFKEMHDAVRARALADLESLDKAAATLRAAQNQADYRGEAKEKLAEQLDLLEKHLGERRAKLADFPPRNG
;
A
#
# COMPACT_ATOMS: atom_id res chain seq x y z
N MET A 1 53.28 38.00 -1.51
CA MET A 1 52.25 37.21 -0.80
C MET A 1 51.21 36.85 -1.84
N SER A 2 51.31 35.63 -2.38
CA SER A 2 50.46 35.13 -3.45
C SER A 2 49.66 33.98 -2.86
N ASP A 3 48.35 34.15 -2.71
CA ASP A 3 47.43 33.08 -2.30
C ASP A 3 47.18 32.11 -3.46
N PRO A 4 47.40 30.80 -3.27
CA PRO A 4 46.86 29.79 -4.14
C PRO A 4 45.88 28.94 -3.34
N THR A 5 44.58 29.03 -3.61
CA THR A 5 43.59 27.92 -3.55
C THR A 5 42.21 28.48 -3.89
N ALA A 6 41.98 28.74 -5.17
CA ALA A 6 40.62 28.78 -5.73
C ALA A 6 40.36 27.42 -6.38
N ALA A 7 39.97 26.43 -5.58
CA ALA A 7 39.53 25.14 -6.09
C ALA A 7 38.09 25.28 -6.61
N THR A 8 37.98 25.37 -7.94
CA THR A 8 36.74 25.28 -8.71
C THR A 8 36.00 23.98 -8.37
N SER A 9 34.83 24.09 -7.73
CA SER A 9 33.89 22.97 -7.55
C SER A 9 33.09 22.76 -8.84
N ALA A 10 33.43 21.72 -9.58
CA ALA A 10 32.65 21.30 -10.73
C ALA A 10 31.25 20.78 -10.29
N PRO A 11 30.16 21.11 -11.01
CA PRO A 11 28.82 20.63 -10.68
C PRO A 11 28.69 19.12 -10.93
N LEU A 12 28.15 18.40 -9.96
CA LEU A 12 27.90 16.95 -10.05
C LEU A 12 26.90 16.65 -11.19
N PRO A 13 27.10 15.56 -11.95
CA PRO A 13 26.18 15.18 -13.02
C PRO A 13 24.80 14.82 -12.46
N PRO A 14 23.71 15.10 -13.21
CA PRO A 14 22.35 14.81 -12.78
C PRO A 14 22.16 13.29 -12.61
N ARG A 15 21.68 12.87 -11.44
CA ARG A 15 21.41 11.46 -11.13
C ARG A 15 20.36 10.89 -12.08
N PRO A 16 20.56 9.68 -12.66
CA PRO A 16 19.60 9.09 -13.59
C PRO A 16 18.26 8.86 -12.89
N ARG A 17 17.18 9.39 -13.48
CA ARG A 17 15.79 9.20 -13.03
C ARG A 17 15.40 7.73 -13.22
N TYR A 18 15.46 6.93 -12.17
CA TYR A 18 15.01 5.54 -12.20
C TYR A 18 13.49 5.51 -12.43
N LYS A 19 13.06 5.13 -13.63
CA LYS A 19 11.64 4.89 -13.93
C LYS A 19 11.21 3.62 -13.20
N ARG A 20 10.50 3.77 -12.09
CA ARG A 20 9.92 2.66 -11.33
C ARG A 20 9.02 1.83 -12.24
N LYS A 21 9.37 0.56 -12.45
CA LYS A 21 8.58 -0.38 -13.24
C LYS A 21 7.29 -0.71 -12.47
N PHE A 22 6.15 -0.64 -13.15
CA PHE A 22 4.82 -0.96 -12.62
C PHE A 22 4.68 -2.42 -12.11
N SER A 23 5.67 -3.28 -12.35
CA SER A 23 5.67 -4.65 -11.82
C SER A 23 5.86 -4.71 -10.30
N ASN A 24 6.29 -3.62 -9.64
CA ASN A 24 6.39 -3.54 -8.18
C ASN A 24 5.06 -3.17 -7.49
N TYR A 25 3.98 -2.96 -8.24
CA TYR A 25 2.66 -2.63 -7.68
C TYR A 25 1.92 -3.84 -7.09
N LEU A 26 2.48 -5.05 -7.25
CA LEU A 26 1.80 -6.32 -7.05
C LEU A 26 2.59 -7.25 -6.11
N LEU A 27 3.08 -6.73 -4.99
CA LEU A 27 3.86 -7.53 -4.04
C LEU A 27 2.98 -8.48 -3.20
N ASP A 28 1.71 -8.12 -2.96
CA ASP A 28 0.69 -8.97 -2.31
C ASP A 28 -0.58 -9.15 -3.18
N LYS A 29 -0.39 -9.72 -4.38
CA LYS A 29 -1.47 -9.95 -5.37
C LYS A 29 -2.70 -10.65 -4.78
N LYS A 30 -2.51 -11.54 -3.81
CA LYS A 30 -3.58 -12.43 -3.35
C LYS A 30 -4.63 -11.70 -2.51
N LEU A 31 -4.23 -10.75 -1.66
CA LEU A 31 -5.16 -10.01 -0.80
C LEU A 31 -5.91 -8.93 -1.59
N GLN A 32 -5.17 -8.10 -2.34
CA GLN A 32 -5.75 -7.04 -3.17
C GLN A 32 -6.73 -7.59 -4.21
N LEU A 33 -6.37 -8.69 -4.90
CA LEU A 33 -7.22 -9.28 -5.93
C LEU A 33 -8.51 -9.86 -5.37
N ARG A 34 -8.49 -10.45 -4.17
CA ARG A 34 -9.70 -10.99 -3.53
C ARG A 34 -10.74 -9.89 -3.31
N TYR A 35 -10.34 -8.77 -2.71
CA TYR A 35 -11.28 -7.67 -2.45
C TYR A 35 -11.72 -6.95 -3.71
N VAL A 36 -10.79 -6.67 -4.64
CA VAL A 36 -11.13 -6.05 -5.92
C VAL A 36 -12.12 -6.93 -6.68
N LEU A 37 -11.85 -8.23 -6.80
CA LEU A 37 -12.73 -9.16 -7.50
C LEU A 37 -14.12 -9.24 -6.84
N VAL A 38 -14.20 -9.35 -5.51
CA VAL A 38 -15.49 -9.40 -4.79
C VAL A 38 -16.30 -8.13 -5.03
N VAL A 39 -15.68 -6.95 -4.91
CA VAL A 39 -16.36 -5.68 -5.10
C VAL A 39 -16.77 -5.50 -6.56
N THR A 40 -15.91 -5.82 -7.53
CA THR A 40 -16.24 -5.73 -8.96
C THR A 40 -17.39 -6.66 -9.34
N ILE A 41 -17.40 -7.91 -8.86
CA ILE A 41 -18.50 -8.86 -9.08
C ILE A 41 -19.79 -8.31 -8.45
N LEU A 42 -19.74 -7.85 -7.20
CA LEU A 42 -20.89 -7.31 -6.51
C LEU A 42 -21.45 -6.06 -7.22
N SER A 43 -20.59 -5.14 -7.63
CA SER A 43 -20.97 -3.95 -8.41
C SER A 43 -21.57 -4.35 -9.77
N GLY A 44 -21.00 -5.35 -10.44
CA GLY A 44 -21.54 -5.90 -11.69
C GLY A 44 -22.92 -6.53 -11.50
N LEU A 45 -23.14 -7.27 -10.42
CA LEU A 45 -24.45 -7.84 -10.08
C LEU A 45 -25.49 -6.77 -9.81
N ILE A 46 -25.13 -5.74 -9.02
CA ILE A 46 -26.03 -4.61 -8.73
C ILE A 46 -26.37 -3.85 -10.01
N ALA A 47 -25.36 -3.52 -10.83
CA ALA A 47 -25.56 -2.83 -12.11
C ALA A 47 -26.41 -3.68 -13.08
N GLY A 48 -26.18 -4.99 -13.13
CA GLY A 48 -26.96 -5.93 -13.94
C GLY A 48 -28.42 -6.02 -13.49
N ALA A 49 -28.66 -6.13 -12.18
CA ALA A 49 -30.02 -6.17 -11.62
C ALA A 49 -30.78 -4.87 -11.87
N LEU A 50 -30.14 -3.71 -11.67
CA LEU A 50 -30.72 -2.40 -11.97
C LEU A 50 -30.99 -2.25 -13.47
N GLY A 51 -30.04 -2.65 -14.33
CA GLY A 51 -30.24 -2.64 -15.78
C GLY A 51 -31.40 -3.52 -16.20
N PHE A 52 -31.56 -4.70 -15.58
CA PHE A 52 -32.66 -5.61 -15.83
C PHE A 52 -34.02 -5.04 -15.36
N MET A 53 -34.10 -4.46 -14.16
CA MET A 53 -35.32 -3.79 -13.68
C MET A 53 -35.73 -2.63 -14.60
N ILE A 54 -34.78 -1.79 -15.00
CA ILE A 54 -35.04 -0.67 -15.92
C ILE A 54 -35.55 -1.21 -17.26
N TYR A 55 -34.94 -2.27 -17.79
CA TYR A 55 -35.39 -2.91 -19.03
C TYR A 55 -36.83 -3.44 -18.93
N GLN A 56 -37.20 -4.04 -17.80
CA GLN A 56 -38.58 -4.50 -17.56
C GLN A 56 -39.58 -3.34 -17.47
N GLN A 57 -39.28 -2.32 -16.65
CA GLN A 57 -40.16 -1.17 -16.49
C GLN A 57 -40.40 -0.44 -17.82
N ARG A 58 -39.39 -0.45 -18.68
CA ARG A 58 -39.42 0.16 -19.99
C ARG A 58 -40.25 -0.60 -21.00
N ARG A 59 -40.11 -1.94 -21.05
CA ARG A 59 -41.01 -2.81 -21.83
C ARG A 59 -42.47 -2.57 -21.47
N ALA A 60 -42.78 -2.47 -20.17
CA ALA A 60 -44.13 -2.22 -19.70
C ALA A 60 -44.66 -0.83 -20.11
N ALA A 61 -43.80 0.20 -20.09
CA ALA A 61 -44.18 1.55 -20.51
C ALA A 61 -44.44 1.66 -22.03
N SER A 62 -43.64 0.98 -22.87
CA SER A 62 -43.85 0.98 -24.32
C SER A 62 -45.18 0.32 -24.70
N GLU A 63 -45.57 -0.77 -24.03
CA GLU A 63 -46.85 -1.45 -24.27
C GLU A 63 -48.08 -0.59 -23.90
N SER A 64 -48.00 0.24 -22.85
CA SER A 64 -49.11 1.15 -22.51
C SER A 64 -49.24 2.29 -23.52
N ILE A 65 -48.12 2.84 -24.00
CA ILE A 65 -48.13 3.92 -25.00
C ILE A 65 -48.71 3.43 -26.32
N GLU A 66 -48.38 2.20 -26.76
CA GLU A 66 -48.93 1.61 -27.98
C GLU A 66 -50.46 1.40 -27.89
N LYS A 67 -50.95 0.94 -26.74
CA LYS A 67 -52.40 0.79 -26.48
C LYS A 67 -53.13 2.14 -26.46
N ASP A 68 -52.56 3.15 -25.80
CA ASP A 68 -53.12 4.50 -25.79
C ASP A 68 -53.15 5.10 -27.20
N LEU A 69 -52.10 4.89 -28.00
CA LEU A 69 -52.08 5.32 -29.40
C LEU A 69 -53.16 4.60 -30.23
N GLN A 70 -53.30 3.28 -30.08
CA GLN A 70 -54.34 2.52 -30.79
C GLN A 70 -55.77 2.98 -30.44
N THR A 71 -56.04 3.28 -29.18
CA THR A 71 -57.36 3.78 -28.76
C THR A 71 -57.66 5.17 -29.30
N LEU A 72 -56.66 6.06 -29.35
CA LEU A 72 -56.80 7.41 -29.94
C LEU A 72 -56.93 7.38 -31.47
N THR A 73 -56.29 6.43 -32.15
CA THR A 73 -56.27 6.34 -33.63
C THR A 73 -57.49 5.58 -34.18
N GLN A 74 -58.19 4.78 -33.38
CA GLN A 74 -59.44 4.09 -33.79
C GLN A 74 -60.56 5.05 -34.25
N ALA A 75 -60.48 6.35 -33.96
CA ALA A 75 -61.47 7.34 -34.35
C ALA A 75 -61.28 7.90 -35.78
N ASP A 76 -60.11 7.73 -36.43
CA ASP A 76 -59.82 8.31 -37.75
C ASP A 76 -59.02 7.31 -38.63
N GLY A 77 -59.70 6.68 -39.60
CA GLY A 77 -59.18 5.57 -40.41
C GLY A 77 -58.13 5.92 -41.48
N THR A 78 -57.42 7.05 -41.37
CA THR A 78 -56.46 7.55 -42.37
C THR A 78 -55.02 7.67 -41.84
N GLN A 79 -54.73 7.19 -40.63
CA GLN A 79 -53.45 7.42 -39.94
C GLN A 79 -52.54 6.20 -39.72
N ASP A 80 -52.69 5.11 -40.49
CA ASP A 80 -51.82 3.92 -40.39
C ASP A 80 -50.32 4.25 -40.55
N LYS A 81 -49.99 5.15 -41.49
CA LYS A 81 -48.60 5.61 -41.71
C LYS A 81 -48.04 6.44 -40.56
N PHE A 82 -48.88 7.20 -39.87
CA PHE A 82 -48.48 8.01 -38.72
C PHE A 82 -48.21 7.12 -37.50
N GLN A 83 -49.02 6.08 -37.32
CA GLN A 83 -48.86 5.08 -36.27
C GLN A 83 -47.55 4.28 -36.43
N GLU A 84 -47.27 3.83 -37.65
CA GLU A 84 -46.04 3.08 -37.98
C GLU A 84 -44.78 3.95 -37.80
N GLN A 85 -44.85 5.23 -38.19
CA GLN A 85 -43.74 6.18 -38.05
C GLN A 85 -43.43 6.47 -36.56
N ILE A 86 -44.44 6.72 -35.73
CA ILE A 86 -44.26 6.94 -34.28
C ILE A 86 -43.72 5.69 -33.57
N ALA A 87 -44.25 4.50 -33.90
CA ALA A 87 -43.77 3.26 -33.32
C ALA A 87 -42.29 3.01 -33.64
N SER A 88 -41.86 3.32 -34.88
CA SER A 88 -40.47 3.17 -35.30
C SER A 88 -39.51 4.18 -34.63
N ASP A 89 -39.92 5.44 -34.46
CA ASP A 89 -39.13 6.47 -33.79
C ASP A 89 -38.95 6.14 -32.30
N LEU A 90 -40.04 5.75 -31.62
CA LEU A 90 -40.01 5.32 -30.22
C LEU A 90 -39.04 4.16 -30.00
N GLN A 91 -39.04 3.12 -30.84
CA GLN A 91 -38.13 1.97 -30.70
C GLN A 91 -36.65 2.35 -30.84
N SER A 92 -36.33 3.34 -31.69
CA SER A 92 -34.96 3.75 -31.99
C SER A 92 -34.35 4.61 -30.87
N GLU A 93 -35.10 5.61 -30.39
CA GLU A 93 -34.77 6.36 -29.18
C GLU A 93 -34.69 5.40 -28.00
N ASP A 94 -35.57 4.40 -28.02
CA ASP A 94 -35.63 3.48 -26.94
C ASP A 94 -34.32 2.71 -26.81
N ARG A 95 -33.88 2.08 -27.88
CA ARG A 95 -32.64 1.29 -27.87
C ARG A 95 -31.40 2.15 -27.55
N ALA A 96 -31.39 3.42 -27.98
CA ALA A 96 -30.29 4.34 -27.67
C ALA A 96 -30.17 4.64 -26.17
N LEU A 97 -31.28 4.85 -25.46
CA LEU A 97 -31.24 5.08 -24.01
C LEU A 97 -30.75 3.85 -23.24
N VAL A 98 -31.14 2.63 -23.65
CA VAL A 98 -30.67 1.38 -23.02
C VAL A 98 -29.15 1.24 -23.17
N TYR A 99 -28.61 1.47 -24.38
CA TYR A 99 -27.15 1.42 -24.58
C TYR A 99 -26.40 2.50 -23.78
N LYS A 100 -26.96 3.71 -23.67
CA LYS A 100 -26.38 4.78 -22.83
C LYS A 100 -26.35 4.35 -21.35
N MET A 101 -27.44 3.78 -20.83
CA MET A 101 -27.51 3.31 -19.43
C MET A 101 -26.55 2.15 -19.15
N VAL A 102 -26.49 1.15 -20.03
CA VAL A 102 -25.52 0.04 -19.92
C VAL A 102 -24.09 0.57 -19.98
N GLY A 103 -23.81 1.51 -20.90
CA GLY A 103 -22.51 2.15 -21.02
C GLY A 103 -22.10 2.89 -19.74
N VAL A 104 -23.01 3.66 -19.14
CA VAL A 104 -22.79 4.34 -17.86
C VAL A 104 -22.57 3.31 -16.73
N GLY A 105 -23.36 2.24 -16.66
CA GLY A 105 -23.23 1.20 -15.65
C GLY A 105 -21.87 0.49 -15.71
N ILE A 106 -21.44 0.07 -16.91
CA ILE A 106 -20.12 -0.51 -17.12
C ILE A 106 -19.02 0.50 -16.76
N GLY A 107 -19.17 1.76 -17.21
CA GLY A 107 -18.23 2.83 -16.88
C GLY A 107 -18.06 3.02 -15.37
N LEU A 108 -19.15 3.03 -14.61
CA LEU A 108 -19.13 3.13 -13.16
C LEU A 108 -18.40 1.95 -12.50
N VAL A 109 -18.69 0.72 -12.92
CA VAL A 109 -18.02 -0.50 -12.41
C VAL A 109 -16.51 -0.43 -12.66
N VAL A 110 -16.09 0.01 -13.84
CA VAL A 110 -14.68 0.18 -14.19
C VAL A 110 -14.03 1.24 -13.31
N ILE A 111 -14.64 2.43 -13.19
CA ILE A 111 -14.10 3.54 -12.38
C ILE A 111 -13.94 3.11 -10.91
N LEU A 112 -14.96 2.45 -10.33
CA LEU A 112 -14.91 1.94 -8.96
C LEU A 112 -13.81 0.88 -8.78
N SER A 113 -13.65 -0.01 -9.75
CA SER A 113 -12.60 -1.04 -9.71
C SER A 113 -11.20 -0.42 -9.76
N LEU A 114 -10.99 0.59 -10.62
CA LEU A 114 -9.74 1.34 -10.71
C LEU A 114 -9.43 2.07 -9.40
N TYR A 115 -10.44 2.74 -8.83
CA TYR A 115 -10.32 3.41 -7.53
C TYR A 115 -9.91 2.43 -6.43
N LEU A 116 -10.52 1.25 -6.38
CA LEU A 116 -10.22 0.24 -5.37
C LEU A 116 -8.79 -0.31 -5.50
N VAL A 117 -8.29 -0.46 -6.73
CA VAL A 117 -6.88 -0.82 -6.99
C VAL A 117 -5.92 0.25 -6.45
N ILE A 118 -6.24 1.54 -6.65
CA ILE A 118 -5.44 2.64 -6.10
C ILE A 118 -5.47 2.63 -4.58
N MET A 119 -6.67 2.49 -4.00
CA MET A 119 -6.89 2.47 -2.55
C MET A 119 -6.09 1.36 -1.87
N THR A 120 -6.16 0.16 -2.42
CA THR A 120 -5.48 -1.03 -1.87
C THR A 120 -3.96 -0.89 -1.90
N HIS A 121 -3.38 -0.19 -2.88
CA HIS A 121 -1.94 0.08 -2.89
C HIS A 121 -1.51 1.02 -1.75
N LYS A 122 -2.31 2.04 -1.45
CA LYS A 122 -2.05 3.00 -0.35
C LYS A 122 -2.06 2.36 1.05
N VAL A 123 -2.62 1.15 1.17
CA VAL A 123 -2.66 0.36 2.40
C VAL A 123 -1.60 -0.75 2.40
N ALA A 124 -1.43 -1.45 1.27
CA ALA A 124 -0.50 -2.58 1.17
C ALA A 124 0.98 -2.18 1.31
N GLY A 125 1.37 -1.02 0.75
CA GLY A 125 2.74 -0.52 0.85
C GLY A 125 3.24 -0.34 2.29
N PRO A 126 2.52 0.42 3.13
CA PRO A 126 2.84 0.56 4.55
C PRO A 126 2.87 -0.76 5.30
N LEU A 127 1.91 -1.66 5.04
CA LEU A 127 1.81 -2.94 5.71
C LEU A 127 3.03 -3.83 5.42
N PHE A 128 3.43 -3.90 4.15
CA PHE A 128 4.66 -4.60 3.75
C PHE A 128 5.90 -4.05 4.45
N LYS A 129 6.00 -2.72 4.55
CA LYS A 129 7.11 -2.05 5.23
C LYS A 129 7.17 -2.44 6.71
N VAL A 130 6.02 -2.51 7.39
CA VAL A 130 5.91 -2.97 8.78
C VAL A 130 6.30 -4.43 8.92
N SER A 131 5.83 -5.33 8.03
CA SER A 131 6.26 -6.73 8.01
C SER A 131 7.78 -6.88 7.87
N MET A 132 8.39 -6.11 6.96
CA MET A 132 9.85 -6.11 6.80
C MET A 132 10.56 -5.68 8.10
N TYR A 133 10.04 -4.69 8.83
CA TYR A 133 10.62 -4.30 10.11
C TYR A 133 10.37 -5.35 11.20
N PHE A 134 9.23 -6.03 11.23
CA PHE A 134 9.02 -7.18 12.12
C PHE A 134 10.06 -8.27 11.88
N ASP A 135 10.33 -8.63 10.63
CA ASP A 135 11.35 -9.64 10.31
C ASP A 135 12.75 -9.21 10.79
N ARG A 136 13.09 -7.92 10.65
CA ARG A 136 14.35 -7.37 11.16
C ARG A 136 14.41 -7.44 12.68
N MET A 137 13.35 -6.99 13.37
CA MET A 137 13.25 -7.05 14.83
C MET A 137 13.37 -8.49 15.34
N ALA A 138 12.75 -9.46 14.67
CA ALA A 138 12.84 -10.88 15.01
C ALA A 138 14.28 -11.42 14.93
N ASN A 139 15.10 -10.86 14.04
CA ASN A 139 16.53 -11.18 13.92
C ASN A 139 17.43 -10.35 14.87
N GLY A 140 16.82 -9.52 15.72
CA GLY A 140 17.50 -8.60 16.65
C GLY A 140 18.04 -7.34 16.00
N GLN A 141 17.66 -7.04 14.75
CA GLN A 141 18.07 -5.86 14.01
C GLN A 141 17.11 -4.70 14.33
N LEU A 142 17.59 -3.70 15.09
CA LEU A 142 16.80 -2.56 15.56
C LEU A 142 17.38 -1.23 15.05
N GLY A 143 17.74 -1.17 13.76
CA GLY A 143 18.17 0.08 13.12
C GLY A 143 17.02 1.08 12.95
N ILE A 144 17.31 2.32 12.56
CA ILE A 144 16.27 3.37 12.45
C ILE A 144 15.12 2.99 11.51
N VAL A 145 13.88 3.18 11.99
CA VAL A 145 12.66 3.13 11.18
C VAL A 145 12.46 4.46 10.47
N THR A 146 12.40 4.40 9.14
CA THR A 146 12.18 5.57 8.27
C THR A 146 10.70 5.93 8.20
N PRO A 147 10.32 7.21 8.01
CA PRO A 147 8.92 7.60 7.93
C PRO A 147 8.21 7.02 6.69
N LEU A 148 6.88 6.99 6.75
CA LEU A 148 6.03 6.55 5.65
C LEU A 148 5.84 7.67 4.61
N ARG A 149 5.39 7.34 3.39
CA ARG A 149 5.13 8.36 2.36
C ARG A 149 3.84 9.09 2.71
N SER A 150 3.76 10.40 2.49
CA SER A 150 2.59 11.22 2.87
C SER A 150 1.25 10.77 2.27
N GLY A 151 1.26 10.11 1.11
CA GLY A 151 0.06 9.64 0.43
C GLY A 151 -0.52 8.31 0.92
N ASP A 152 0.17 7.64 1.85
CA ASP A 152 -0.23 6.35 2.41
C ASP A 152 -1.30 6.52 3.51
N MET A 153 -2.15 5.51 3.69
CA MET A 153 -3.32 5.60 4.59
C MET A 153 -3.05 5.23 6.04
N LEU A 154 -2.06 4.37 6.29
CA LEU A 154 -1.76 3.84 7.63
C LEU A 154 -0.78 4.75 8.41
N GLN A 155 -0.87 6.07 8.28
CA GLN A 155 0.08 7.01 8.91
C GLN A 155 0.10 6.88 10.43
N ASP A 156 -1.07 6.92 11.07
CA ASP A 156 -1.18 6.91 12.53
C ASP A 156 -0.72 5.57 13.09
N PHE A 157 -1.19 4.47 12.49
CA PHE A 157 -0.72 3.12 12.81
C PHE A 157 0.80 2.99 12.67
N TYR A 158 1.36 3.50 11.57
CA TYR A 158 2.81 3.46 11.34
C TYR A 158 3.58 4.34 12.33
N THR A 159 3.01 5.48 12.72
CA THR A 159 3.59 6.36 13.74
C THR A 159 3.66 5.65 15.09
N SER A 160 2.56 5.04 15.55
CA SER A 160 2.57 4.25 16.79
C SER A 160 3.53 3.05 16.71
N PHE A 161 3.60 2.36 15.56
CA PHE A 161 4.60 1.31 15.35
C PHE A 161 6.04 1.85 15.47
N LYS A 162 6.32 3.01 14.88
CA LYS A 162 7.65 3.65 14.94
C LYS A 162 8.00 4.03 16.37
N GLU A 163 7.08 4.62 17.12
CA GLU A 163 7.28 4.99 18.53
C GLU A 163 7.59 3.75 19.38
N MET A 164 6.85 2.66 19.19
CA MET A 164 7.12 1.38 19.84
C MET A 164 8.51 0.86 19.48
N HIS A 165 8.86 0.82 18.19
CA HIS A 165 10.18 0.38 17.74
C HIS A 165 11.30 1.22 18.35
N ASP A 166 11.15 2.56 18.35
CA ASP A 166 12.14 3.48 18.88
C ASP A 166 12.32 3.30 20.40
N ALA A 167 11.24 3.02 21.15
CA ALA A 167 11.32 2.69 22.57
C ALA A 167 12.06 1.36 22.83
N VAL A 168 11.78 0.32 22.04
CA VAL A 168 12.50 -0.97 22.12
C VAL A 168 13.98 -0.79 21.80
N ARG A 169 14.29 -0.03 20.75
CA ARG A 169 15.65 0.33 20.36
C ARG A 169 16.38 1.09 21.48
N ALA A 170 15.73 2.09 22.07
CA ALA A 170 16.31 2.90 23.15
C ALA A 170 16.65 2.04 24.37
N ARG A 171 15.76 1.11 24.75
CA ARG A 171 16.04 0.14 25.83
C ARG A 171 17.25 -0.75 25.50
N ALA A 172 17.32 -1.29 24.28
CA ALA A 172 18.44 -2.13 23.87
C ALA A 172 19.80 -1.38 23.86
N LEU A 173 19.79 -0.08 23.55
CA LEU A 173 20.97 0.78 23.65
C LEU A 173 21.39 1.01 25.11
N ALA A 174 20.44 1.32 25.99
CA ALA A 174 20.71 1.53 27.41
C ALA A 174 21.24 0.26 28.09
N ASP A 175 20.70 -0.91 27.73
CA ASP A 175 21.20 -2.22 28.20
C ASP A 175 22.64 -2.46 27.74
N LEU A 176 22.95 -2.17 26.47
CA LEU A 176 24.30 -2.29 25.94
C LEU A 176 25.28 -1.37 26.67
N GLU A 177 24.91 -0.11 26.89
CA GLU A 177 25.76 0.84 27.60
C GLU A 177 26.07 0.35 29.03
N SER A 178 25.07 -0.21 29.71
CA SER A 178 25.23 -0.78 31.05
C SER A 178 26.15 -2.01 31.04
N LEU A 179 26.02 -2.87 30.05
CA LEU A 179 26.87 -4.05 29.87
C LEU A 179 28.30 -3.69 29.48
N ASP A 180 28.50 -2.68 28.62
CA ASP A 180 29.83 -2.16 28.26
C ASP A 180 30.55 -1.64 29.51
N LYS A 181 29.86 -0.86 30.35
CA LYS A 181 30.41 -0.38 31.63
C LYS A 181 30.77 -1.53 32.56
N ALA A 182 29.89 -2.51 32.72
CA ALA A 182 30.14 -3.68 33.55
C ALA A 182 31.34 -4.49 33.06
N ALA A 183 31.44 -4.75 31.76
CA ALA A 183 32.57 -5.44 31.14
C ALA A 183 33.88 -4.68 31.39
N ALA A 184 33.89 -3.36 31.20
CA ALA A 184 35.06 -2.52 31.45
C ALA A 184 35.49 -2.56 32.94
N THR A 185 34.55 -2.47 33.88
CA THR A 185 34.85 -2.58 35.32
C THR A 185 35.41 -3.95 35.67
N LEU A 186 34.83 -5.03 35.14
CA LEU A 186 35.33 -6.39 35.37
C LEU A 186 36.73 -6.58 34.81
N ARG A 187 37.02 -6.04 33.61
CA ARG A 187 38.35 -6.10 33.01
C ARG A 187 39.38 -5.32 33.83
N ALA A 188 39.02 -4.14 34.33
CA ALA A 188 39.89 -3.37 35.22
C ALA A 188 40.18 -4.12 36.52
N ALA A 189 39.16 -4.71 37.15
CA ALA A 189 39.32 -5.52 38.37
C ALA A 189 40.18 -6.77 38.12
N GLN A 190 40.00 -7.44 36.97
CA GLN A 190 40.83 -8.59 36.58
C GLN A 190 42.32 -8.24 36.47
N ASN A 191 42.62 -7.06 35.90
CA ASN A 191 44.00 -6.60 35.76
C ASN A 191 44.67 -6.28 37.10
N GLN A 192 43.89 -5.84 38.09
CA GLN A 192 44.38 -5.47 39.43
C GLN A 192 44.46 -6.66 40.40
N ALA A 193 43.80 -7.77 40.11
CA ALA A 193 43.67 -8.86 41.06
C ALA A 193 44.88 -9.81 41.10
N ASP A 194 45.22 -10.22 42.32
CA ASP A 194 46.37 -11.08 42.65
C ASP A 194 45.99 -12.58 42.72
N TYR A 195 45.12 -13.04 41.82
CA TYR A 195 44.88 -14.47 41.61
C TYR A 195 45.68 -14.95 40.39
N ARG A 196 46.26 -16.16 40.48
CA ARG A 196 47.15 -16.75 39.48
C ARG A 196 46.57 -18.03 38.87
N GLY A 197 47.02 -18.38 37.67
CA GLY A 197 46.71 -19.64 37.00
C GLY A 197 45.33 -19.65 36.32
N GLU A 198 44.69 -20.82 36.35
CA GLU A 198 43.52 -21.17 35.55
C GLU A 198 42.31 -20.23 35.73
N ALA A 199 42.09 -19.70 36.93
CA ALA A 199 40.96 -18.80 37.20
C ALA A 199 41.08 -17.45 36.48
N LYS A 200 42.31 -16.92 36.36
CA LYS A 200 42.57 -15.65 35.65
C LYS A 200 42.34 -15.78 34.16
N GLU A 201 42.80 -16.90 33.60
CA GLU A 201 42.66 -17.24 32.19
C GLU A 201 41.19 -17.48 31.81
N LYS A 202 40.46 -18.27 32.59
CA LYS A 202 39.02 -18.48 32.40
C LYS A 202 38.22 -17.18 32.43
N LEU A 203 38.51 -16.28 33.37
CA LEU A 203 37.83 -14.98 33.41
C LEU A 203 38.20 -14.11 32.20
N ALA A 204 39.45 -14.17 31.72
CA ALA A 204 39.87 -13.45 30.51
C ALA A 204 39.07 -13.92 29.31
N GLU A 205 38.97 -15.23 29.12
CA GLU A 205 38.23 -15.86 28.03
C GLU A 205 36.74 -15.48 28.05
N GLN A 206 36.11 -15.49 29.23
CA GLN A 206 34.70 -15.11 29.36
C GLN A 206 34.47 -13.61 29.08
N LEU A 207 35.40 -12.73 29.48
CA LEU A 207 35.33 -11.31 29.17
C LEU A 207 35.51 -11.05 27.67
N ASP A 208 36.46 -11.72 27.03
CA ASP A 208 36.67 -11.60 25.59
C ASP A 208 35.44 -12.09 24.79
N LEU A 209 34.81 -13.18 25.24
CA LEU A 209 33.55 -13.68 24.66
C LEU A 209 32.40 -12.68 24.84
N LEU A 210 32.27 -12.09 26.03
CA LEU A 210 31.27 -11.07 26.32
C LEU A 210 31.46 -9.84 25.42
N GLU A 211 32.67 -9.30 25.34
CA GLU A 211 33.00 -8.16 24.49
C GLU A 211 32.70 -8.43 23.00
N LYS A 212 32.99 -9.65 22.53
CA LYS A 212 32.61 -10.09 21.19
C LYS A 212 31.08 -10.04 20.98
N HIS A 213 30.30 -10.60 21.91
CA HIS A 213 28.84 -10.56 21.83
C HIS A 213 28.28 -9.12 21.90
N LEU A 214 28.88 -8.25 22.71
CA LEU A 214 28.51 -6.82 22.76
C LEU A 214 28.80 -6.13 21.42
N GLY A 215 29.93 -6.44 20.78
CA GLY A 215 30.27 -5.96 19.44
C GLY A 215 29.26 -6.40 18.38
N GLU A 216 28.88 -7.68 18.37
CA GLU A 216 27.86 -8.22 17.46
C GLU A 216 26.49 -7.57 17.69
N ARG A 217 26.09 -7.37 18.95
CA ARG A 217 24.82 -6.71 19.29
C ARG A 217 24.82 -5.25 18.87
N ARG A 218 25.94 -4.53 19.04
CA ARG A 218 26.11 -3.15 18.56
C ARG A 218 25.95 -3.07 17.03
N ALA A 219 26.53 -4.02 16.29
CA ALA A 219 26.38 -4.08 14.84
C ALA A 219 24.92 -4.28 14.41
N LYS A 220 24.13 -5.08 15.15
CA LYS A 220 22.69 -5.26 14.87
C LYS A 220 21.84 -4.03 15.19
N LEU A 221 22.29 -3.16 16.08
CA LEU A 221 21.67 -1.88 16.38
C LEU A 221 22.17 -0.73 15.49
N ALA A 222 23.15 -0.98 14.62
CA ALA A 222 23.63 0.02 13.69
C ALA A 222 22.55 0.35 12.65
N ASP A 223 22.61 1.56 12.13
CA ASP A 223 21.66 1.99 11.11
C ASP A 223 21.95 1.28 9.80
N PHE A 224 20.97 0.51 9.34
CA PHE A 224 21.05 -0.10 8.02
C PHE A 224 20.74 0.96 6.98
N PRO A 225 21.53 1.07 5.90
CA PRO A 225 21.20 1.99 4.81
C PRO A 225 19.79 1.66 4.29
N PRO A 226 18.97 2.67 3.98
CA PRO A 226 17.64 2.42 3.43
C PRO A 226 17.80 1.59 2.15
N ARG A 227 17.22 0.39 2.13
CA ARG A 227 17.02 -0.34 0.87
C ARG A 227 16.03 0.50 0.07
N ASN A 228 16.50 1.16 -0.97
CA ASN A 228 15.67 1.92 -1.90
C ASN A 228 14.57 0.99 -2.44
N GLY A 229 13.33 1.20 -2.00
CA GLY A 229 12.13 0.56 -2.53
C GLY A 229 11.59 1.26 -3.79
#